data_AF-A0A645BRZ9-F1
#
_entry.id   AF-A0A645BRZ9-F1
#
_cell.length_a   1.000
_cell.length_b   1.000
_cell.length_c   1.000
_cell.angle_alpha   90.00
_cell.angle_beta   90.00
_cell.angle_gamma   90.00
#
_symmetry.space_group_name_H-M   'P 1'
#
loop_
_entity.id
_entity.type
_entity.pdbx_description
1 polymer ?
#
loop_
_entity_poly.entity_id
_entity_poly.type
_entity_poly.pdbx_seq_one_letter_code
_entity_poly.pdbx_strand_id
1 'polypeptide(L)'
;MNIRPVTAAIKEFFGEEEAKEKMEGYRQQFVKSVNQSSKNFSVPISEYGRNEMGYNSYTKGPWVLYVLHEIVGDNKFFEIIKTFLKENRKKEVTFKDFEKICEKVSRLNLKKFFSKWLYGIESSSYLCENFSVSVMADKSI
;
A
#
# COMPACT_ATOMS: atom_id res chain seq x y z
N MET A 1 9.82 17.80 -10.60
CA MET A 1 10.07 16.56 -9.84
C MET A 1 9.01 15.56 -10.23
N ASN A 2 9.35 14.55 -11.04
CA ASN A 2 8.45 13.42 -11.33
C ASN A 2 8.42 12.53 -10.09
N ILE A 3 7.32 12.55 -9.34
CA ILE A 3 7.19 11.74 -8.13
C ILE A 3 6.85 10.33 -8.59
N ARG A 4 7.84 9.44 -8.49
CA ARG A 4 7.73 8.02 -8.81
C ARG A 4 7.56 7.24 -7.51
N PRO A 5 6.56 6.34 -7.40
CA PRO A 5 6.44 5.44 -6.26
C PRO A 5 7.70 4.56 -6.15
N VAL A 6 8.15 4.28 -4.93
CA VAL A 6 9.43 3.62 -4.64
C VAL A 6 9.58 2.31 -5.41
N THR A 7 8.55 1.48 -5.47
CA THR A 7 8.55 0.21 -6.23
C THR A 7 8.71 0.40 -7.73
N ALA A 8 8.04 1.39 -8.33
CA ALA A 8 8.20 1.69 -9.75
C ALA A 8 9.59 2.24 -10.07
N ALA A 9 10.13 3.10 -9.20
CA ALA A 9 11.49 3.60 -9.34
C ALA A 9 12.51 2.45 -9.23
N ILE A 10 12.33 1.53 -8.27
CA ILE A 10 13.23 0.37 -8.14
C ILE A 10 13.15 -0.50 -9.40
N LYS A 11 11.95 -0.80 -9.91
CA LYS A 11 11.80 -1.57 -11.15
C LYS A 11 12.55 -0.95 -12.33
N GLU A 12 12.46 0.38 -12.49
CA GLU A 12 13.08 1.10 -13.61
C GLU A 12 14.61 1.16 -13.51
N PHE A 13 15.16 1.36 -12.30
CA PHE A 13 16.61 1.48 -12.09
C PHE A 13 17.33 0.14 -11.91
N PHE A 14 16.64 -0.84 -11.33
CA PHE A 14 17.25 -2.05 -10.79
C PHE A 14 16.57 -3.35 -11.27
N GLY A 15 15.43 -3.26 -11.94
CA GLY A 15 14.70 -4.41 -12.48
C GLY A 15 13.61 -4.97 -11.56
N GLU A 16 12.79 -5.87 -12.10
CA GLU A 16 11.64 -6.42 -11.39
C GLU A 16 12.00 -7.28 -10.17
N GLU A 17 13.07 -8.06 -10.27
CA GLU A 17 13.49 -8.96 -9.21
C GLU A 17 13.95 -8.20 -7.96
N GLU A 18 14.74 -7.14 -8.11
CA GLU A 18 15.16 -6.31 -6.97
C GLU A 18 13.97 -5.59 -6.32
N ALA A 19 12.98 -5.17 -7.12
CA ALA A 19 11.74 -4.62 -6.57
C ALA A 19 10.96 -5.65 -5.76
N LYS A 20 10.85 -6.90 -6.24
CA LYS A 20 10.20 -8.00 -5.52
C LYS A 20 10.95 -8.34 -4.23
N GLU A 21 12.28 -8.44 -4.27
CA GLU A 21 13.12 -8.72 -3.10
C GLU A 21 12.95 -7.63 -2.03
N LYS A 22 12.94 -6.35 -2.45
CA LYS A 22 12.71 -5.25 -1.52
C LYS A 22 11.33 -5.30 -0.86
N MET A 23 10.29 -5.63 -1.64
CA MET A 23 8.95 -5.83 -1.08
C MET A 23 8.89 -7.01 -0.10
N GLU A 24 9.61 -8.10 -0.39
CA GLU A 24 9.78 -9.22 0.53
C GLU A 24 10.46 -8.79 1.83
N GLY A 25 11.51 -7.98 1.76
CA GLY A 25 12.19 -7.43 2.93
C GLY A 25 11.23 -6.64 3.83
N TYR A 26 10.32 -5.85 3.24
CA TYR A 26 9.27 -5.16 4.00
C TYR A 26 8.27 -6.12 4.64
N ARG A 27 7.88 -7.21 3.94
CA ARG A 27 7.01 -8.25 4.49
C ARG A 27 7.64 -8.93 5.70
N GLN A 28 8.90 -9.36 5.58
CA GLN A 28 9.65 -10.00 6.66
C GLN A 28 9.76 -9.10 7.89
N GLN A 29 10.04 -7.82 7.69
CA GLN A 29 10.08 -6.82 8.76
C GLN A 29 8.72 -6.66 9.46
N PHE A 30 7.63 -6.63 8.70
CA PHE A 30 6.28 -6.59 9.27
C PHE A 30 5.96 -7.87 10.05
N VAL A 31 6.20 -9.06 9.50
CA VAL A 31 5.97 -10.34 10.18
C VAL A 31 6.79 -10.46 11.46
N LYS A 32 8.05 -10.02 11.44
CA LYS A 32 8.89 -9.94 12.64
C LYS A 32 8.27 -9.03 13.71
N SER A 33 7.72 -7.88 13.32
CA SER A 33 7.02 -6.99 14.26
C SER A 33 5.78 -7.65 14.88
N VAL A 34 5.02 -8.42 14.10
CA VAL A 34 3.85 -9.18 14.58
C VAL A 34 4.26 -10.23 15.61
N ASN A 35 5.37 -10.94 15.37
CA ASN A 35 5.89 -11.93 16.32
C ASN A 35 6.40 -11.29 17.63
N GLN A 36 6.78 -10.01 17.60
CA GLN A 36 7.16 -9.26 18.81
C GLN A 36 5.94 -8.78 19.60
N SER A 37 4.83 -8.49 18.93
CA SER A 37 3.58 -8.08 19.57
C SER A 37 2.38 -8.30 18.64
N SER A 38 1.39 -9.05 19.13
CA SER A 38 0.13 -9.30 18.42
C SER A 38 -0.67 -8.02 18.13
N LYS A 39 -0.39 -6.92 18.84
CA LYS A 39 -0.94 -5.58 18.53
C LYS A 39 -0.58 -5.16 17.10
N ASN A 40 0.62 -5.51 16.62
CA ASN A 40 1.08 -5.15 15.28
C ASN A 40 0.26 -5.80 14.15
N PHE A 41 -0.40 -6.92 14.45
CA PHE A 41 -1.35 -7.57 13.55
C PHE A 41 -2.72 -6.86 13.53
N SER A 42 -3.18 -6.45 14.71
CA SER A 42 -4.60 -6.14 14.98
C SER A 42 -4.96 -4.67 14.85
N VAL A 43 -3.98 -3.76 14.69
CA VAL A 43 -4.25 -2.34 14.46
C VAL A 43 -4.29 -2.06 12.95
N PRO A 44 -5.37 -1.46 12.42
CA PRO A 44 -5.42 -1.02 11.03
C PRO A 44 -4.41 0.10 10.73
N ILE A 45 -3.94 0.19 9.47
CA ILE A 45 -2.98 1.23 9.05
C ILE A 45 -3.52 2.63 9.32
N SER A 46 -4.83 2.83 9.16
CA SER A 46 -5.50 4.11 9.43
C SER A 46 -5.34 4.62 10.88
N GLU A 47 -5.03 3.72 11.82
CA GLU A 47 -4.89 4.03 13.24
C GLU A 47 -3.43 4.03 13.72
N TYR A 48 -2.45 3.78 12.83
CA TYR A 48 -1.03 3.70 13.21
C TYR A 48 -0.49 4.98 13.83
N GLY A 49 -0.91 6.16 13.33
CA GLY A 49 -0.49 7.44 13.90
C GLY A 49 -0.91 7.62 15.35
N ARG A 50 -2.13 7.20 15.71
CA ARG A 50 -2.64 7.29 17.09
C ARG A 50 -2.06 6.22 18.01
N ASN A 51 -1.52 5.15 17.44
CA ASN A 51 -0.97 4.01 18.18
C ASN A 51 0.57 3.99 18.21
N GLU A 52 1.22 5.07 17.73
CA GLU A 52 2.68 5.21 17.67
C GLU A 52 3.38 4.10 16.85
N MET A 53 2.69 3.58 15.83
CA MET A 53 3.15 2.43 15.03
C MET A 53 3.92 2.87 13.78
N GLY A 54 4.81 3.86 13.93
CA GLY A 54 5.55 4.47 12.83
C GLY A 54 6.38 3.45 12.03
N TYR A 55 6.99 2.47 12.71
CA TYR A 55 7.73 1.39 12.06
C TYR A 55 6.86 0.61 11.06
N ASN A 56 5.64 0.25 11.46
CA ASN A 56 4.74 -0.53 10.60
C ASN A 56 4.21 0.28 9.42
N SER A 57 4.16 1.61 9.52
CA SER A 57 3.87 2.47 8.37
C SER A 57 4.90 2.30 7.25
N TYR A 58 6.18 2.07 7.58
CA TYR A 58 7.25 1.90 6.59
C TYR A 58 7.41 0.46 6.10
N THR A 59 6.88 -0.53 6.81
CA THR A 59 6.94 -1.94 6.38
C THR A 59 5.65 -2.37 5.68
N LYS A 60 4.48 -2.01 6.22
CA LYS A 60 3.17 -2.38 5.65
C LYS A 60 2.65 -1.36 4.64
N GLY A 61 2.96 -0.08 4.81
CA GLY A 61 2.51 0.99 3.90
C GLY A 61 2.91 0.79 2.43
N PRO A 62 4.16 0.40 2.11
CA PRO A 62 4.55 0.10 0.73
C PRO A 62 3.70 -0.98 0.06
N TRP A 63 3.22 -1.96 0.81
CA TRP A 63 2.37 -3.04 0.30
C TRP A 63 0.99 -2.54 -0.14
N VAL A 64 0.42 -1.53 0.52
CA VAL A 64 -0.82 -0.87 0.08
C VAL A 64 -0.66 -0.34 -1.34
N LEU A 65 0.44 0.37 -1.60
CA LEU A 65 0.72 0.93 -2.91
C LEU A 65 1.03 -0.15 -3.94
N TYR A 66 1.73 -1.22 -3.55
CA TYR A 66 2.09 -2.29 -4.46
C TYR A 66 0.88 -3.10 -4.93
N VAL A 67 -0.04 -3.43 -4.01
CA VAL A 67 -1.28 -4.14 -4.38
C VAL A 67 -2.25 -3.22 -5.11
N LEU A 68 -2.32 -1.93 -4.77
CA LEU A 68 -3.09 -0.97 -5.58
C LEU A 68 -2.55 -0.91 -7.01
N HIS A 69 -1.23 -0.87 -7.18
CA HIS A 69 -0.58 -0.86 -8.49
C HIS A 69 -0.95 -2.09 -9.31
N GLU A 70 -0.93 -3.28 -8.70
CA GLU A 70 -1.37 -4.52 -9.33
C GLU A 70 -2.84 -4.46 -9.79
N ILE A 71 -3.73 -3.91 -8.95
CA ILE A 71 -5.17 -3.82 -9.26
C ILE A 71 -5.46 -2.86 -10.41
N VAL A 72 -4.83 -1.67 -10.41
CA VAL A 72 -5.17 -0.61 -11.37
C VAL A 72 -4.28 -0.62 -12.62
N GLY A 73 -3.15 -1.31 -12.58
CA GLY A 73 -2.13 -1.34 -13.62
C GLY A 73 -1.28 -0.06 -13.69
N ASP A 74 -0.15 -0.16 -14.38
CA ASP A 74 0.90 0.88 -14.45
C ASP A 74 0.36 2.27 -14.80
N ASN A 75 -0.30 2.38 -15.95
CA ASN A 75 -0.75 3.67 -16.49
C ASN A 75 -1.67 4.41 -15.51
N LYS A 76 -2.64 3.70 -14.92
CA LYS A 76 -3.57 4.30 -13.96
C LYS A 76 -2.92 4.59 -12.63
N PHE A 77 -2.00 3.74 -12.17
CA PHE A 77 -1.28 3.98 -10.94
C PHE A 77 -0.45 5.27 -11.02
N PHE A 78 0.31 5.47 -12.10
CA PHE A 78 1.06 6.72 -12.27
C PHE A 78 0.14 7.94 -12.40
N GLU A 79 -0.98 7.81 -13.12
CA GLU A 79 -1.99 8.86 -13.23
C GLU A 79 -2.58 9.23 -11.85
N ILE A 80 -2.88 8.23 -11.00
CA ILE A 80 -3.37 8.41 -9.63
C ILE A 80 -2.36 9.20 -8.81
N ILE A 81 -1.10 8.75 -8.75
CA ILE A 81 -0.05 9.38 -7.94
C ILE A 81 0.17 10.83 -8.40
N LYS A 82 0.29 11.05 -9.70
CA LYS A 82 0.46 12.40 -10.27
C LYS A 82 -0.72 13.31 -9.94
N THR A 83 -1.94 12.80 -10.08
CA THR A 83 -3.17 13.56 -9.81
C THR A 83 -3.31 13.90 -8.34
N PHE A 84 -3.11 12.93 -7.46
CA PHE A 84 -3.18 13.12 -6.01
C PHE A 84 -2.22 14.21 -5.53
N LEU A 85 -0.96 14.16 -5.99
CA LEU A 85 0.07 15.11 -5.59
C LEU A 85 -0.14 16.50 -6.20
N LYS A 86 -0.72 16.57 -7.40
CA LYS A 86 -1.07 17.85 -8.03
C LYS A 86 -2.24 18.53 -7.31
N GLU A 87 -3.31 17.79 -7.03
CA GLU A 87 -4.53 18.33 -6.43
C GLU A 87 -4.35 18.71 -4.94
N ASN A 88 -3.38 18.10 -4.25
CA ASN A 88 -3.20 18.23 -2.79
C ASN A 88 -1.86 18.83 -2.32
N ARG A 89 -1.05 19.42 -3.21
CA ARG A 89 0.32 19.93 -2.91
C ARG A 89 0.45 20.83 -1.66
N LYS A 90 -0.63 21.50 -1.24
CA LYS A 90 -0.62 22.48 -0.12
C LYS A 90 -1.78 22.26 0.86
N LYS A 91 -2.27 21.01 0.97
CA LYS A 91 -3.43 20.67 1.79
C LYS A 91 -3.07 19.51 2.71
N GLU A 92 -3.65 19.53 3.90
CA GLU A 92 -3.77 18.30 4.69
C GLU A 92 -4.69 17.34 3.95
N VAL A 93 -4.32 16.06 3.95
CA VAL A 93 -5.03 15.01 3.23
C VAL A 93 -5.32 13.84 4.15
N THR A 94 -6.44 13.20 3.91
CA THR A 94 -6.86 11.98 4.60
C THR A 94 -6.74 10.77 3.68
N PHE A 95 -6.85 9.56 4.24
CA PHE A 95 -6.99 8.34 3.45
C PHE A 95 -8.21 8.38 2.53
N LYS A 96 -9.29 9.06 2.93
CA LYS A 96 -10.49 9.23 2.11
C LYS A 96 -10.26 10.13 0.89
N ASP A 97 -9.36 11.11 0.99
CA ASP A 97 -9.00 11.93 -0.17
C ASP A 97 -8.19 11.15 -1.19
N PHE A 98 -7.28 10.28 -0.72
CA PHE A 98 -6.54 9.37 -1.59
C PHE A 98 -7.48 8.36 -2.27
N GLU A 99 -8.38 7.72 -1.51
CA GLU A 99 -9.40 6.78 -2.01
C GLU A 99 -10.24 7.40 -3.14
N LYS A 100 -10.73 8.63 -2.96
CA LYS A 100 -11.49 9.35 -3.99
C LYS A 100 -10.69 9.55 -5.28
N ILE A 101 -9.41 9.91 -5.20
CA ILE A 101 -8.56 10.08 -6.38
C ILE A 101 -8.32 8.74 -7.08
N CYS A 102 -8.06 7.67 -6.30
CA CYS A 102 -7.88 6.33 -6.84
C CYS A 102 -9.11 5.88 -7.65
N GLU A 103 -10.31 5.98 -7.09
CA GLU A 103 -11.56 5.60 -7.79
C GLU A 103 -11.85 6.53 -8.98
N LYS A 104 -11.67 7.84 -8.83
CA LYS A 104 -11.88 8.83 -9.90
C LYS A 104 -11.03 8.53 -11.14
N VAL A 105 -9.76 8.21 -10.94
CA VAL A 105 -8.79 8.02 -12.04
C VAL A 105 -8.86 6.61 -12.63
N SER A 106 -8.98 5.58 -11.78
CA SER A 106 -9.06 4.18 -12.22
C SER A 106 -10.42 3.80 -12.79
N ARG A 107 -11.49 4.51 -12.42
CA ARG A 107 -12.89 4.14 -12.68
C ARG A 107 -13.31 2.80 -12.08
N LEU A 108 -12.56 2.32 -11.08
CA LEU A 108 -12.87 1.11 -10.32
C LEU A 108 -13.53 1.45 -8.98
N ASN A 109 -14.36 0.55 -8.49
CA ASN A 109 -14.83 0.57 -7.11
C ASN A 109 -13.75 -0.07 -6.22
N LEU A 110 -13.09 0.73 -5.39
CA LEU A 110 -11.95 0.31 -4.57
C LEU A 110 -12.33 0.22 -3.08
N LYS A 111 -13.62 0.32 -2.74
CA LYS A 111 -14.09 0.25 -1.35
C LYS A 111 -13.60 -1.01 -0.63
N LYS A 112 -13.69 -2.18 -1.27
CA LYS A 112 -13.25 -3.45 -0.67
C LYS A 112 -11.74 -3.47 -0.45
N PHE A 113 -10.97 -2.96 -1.40
CA PHE A 113 -9.52 -2.81 -1.27
C PHE A 113 -9.18 -1.93 -0.06
N PHE A 114 -9.70 -0.71 0.02
CA PHE A 114 -9.39 0.19 1.13
C PHE A 114 -9.92 -0.32 2.48
N SER A 115 -11.07 -0.99 2.50
CA SER A 115 -11.59 -1.66 3.69
C SER A 115 -10.58 -2.67 4.24
N LYS A 116 -9.97 -3.50 3.40
CA LYS A 116 -9.03 -4.55 3.81
C LYS A 116 -7.63 -4.02 4.13
N TRP A 117 -7.20 -2.99 3.40
CA TRP A 117 -5.82 -2.51 3.43
C TRP A 117 -5.59 -1.34 4.38
N LEU A 118 -6.55 -0.44 4.56
CA LEU A 118 -6.39 0.75 5.40
C LEU A 118 -7.23 0.70 6.68
N TYR A 119 -8.49 0.27 6.56
CA TYR A 119 -9.46 0.36 7.66
C TYR A 119 -9.63 -0.96 8.43
N GLY A 120 -9.17 -2.07 7.86
CA GLY A 120 -9.24 -3.42 8.42
C GLY A 120 -7.87 -4.02 8.66
N ILE A 121 -7.88 -5.32 8.98
CA ILE A 121 -6.69 -6.09 9.38
C ILE A 121 -6.37 -7.24 8.41
N GLU A 122 -7.17 -7.44 7.36
CA GLU A 122 -7.00 -8.51 6.38
C GLU A 122 -5.64 -8.41 5.68
N SER A 123 -5.17 -7.18 5.41
CA SER A 123 -3.83 -6.95 4.91
C SER A 123 -2.72 -7.45 5.84
N SER A 124 -2.95 -7.55 7.16
CA SER A 124 -2.00 -8.21 8.08
C SER A 124 -1.96 -9.72 7.82
N SER A 125 -3.14 -10.35 7.73
CA SER A 125 -3.27 -11.79 7.43
C SER A 125 -2.62 -12.12 6.09
N TYR A 126 -2.86 -11.34 5.04
CA TYR A 126 -2.28 -11.60 3.72
C TYR A 126 -0.75 -11.61 3.72
N LEU A 127 -0.13 -10.68 4.47
CA LEU A 127 1.33 -10.61 4.58
C LEU A 127 1.88 -11.74 5.45
N CYS A 128 1.20 -12.13 6.52
CA CYS A 128 1.59 -13.25 7.39
C CYS A 128 1.41 -14.61 6.70
N GLU A 129 0.39 -14.77 5.85
CA GLU A 129 0.12 -15.97 5.05
C GLU A 129 0.97 -16.05 3.78
N ASN A 130 1.84 -15.06 3.56
CA ASN A 130 2.82 -15.05 2.48
C ASN A 130 2.19 -15.12 1.07
N PHE A 131 1.01 -14.52 0.89
CA PHE A 131 0.37 -14.46 -0.43
C PHE A 131 1.20 -13.65 -1.43
N SER A 132 1.13 -14.05 -2.71
CA SER A 132 1.70 -13.25 -3.80
C SER A 132 0.91 -11.94 -3.99
N VAL A 133 1.54 -10.94 -4.61
CA VAL A 133 0.88 -9.66 -4.91
C VAL A 133 -0.39 -9.84 -5.76
N SER A 134 -0.36 -10.76 -6.73
CA SER A 134 -1.52 -11.09 -7.57
C SER A 134 -2.67 -11.70 -6.75
N VAL A 135 -2.39 -12.68 -5.89
CA VAL A 135 -3.40 -13.29 -5.01
C VAL A 135 -3.98 -12.25 -4.04
N MET A 136 -3.14 -11.35 -3.53
CA MET A 136 -3.59 -10.25 -2.67
C MET A 136 -4.49 -9.27 -3.42
N ALA A 137 -4.17 -8.94 -4.67
CA ALA A 137 -4.98 -8.07 -5.53
C ALA A 137 -6.36 -8.70 -5.79
N ASP A 138 -6.40 -9.97 -6.22
CA ASP A 138 -7.64 -10.71 -6.49
C ASP A 138 -8.55 -10.80 -5.27
N LYS A 139 -7.98 -11.06 -4.09
CA LYS A 139 -8.74 -11.09 -2.83
C LYS A 139 -9.25 -9.72 -2.41
N SER A 140 -8.75 -8.62 -2.98
CA SER A 140 -9.03 -7.26 -2.56
C SER A 140 -10.08 -6.53 -3.40
N ILE A 141 -10.46 -7.08 -4.55
CA ILE A 141 -11.54 -6.57 -5.43
C ILE A 141 -12.84 -7.36 -5.27
#